data_AF-A0A174B472-F1
#
_entry.id   AF-A0A174B472-F1
#
_cell.length_a   1.000
_cell.length_b   1.000
_cell.length_c   1.000
_cell.angle_alpha   90.00
_cell.angle_beta   90.00
_cell.angle_gamma   90.00
#
_symmetry.space_group_name_H-M   'P 1'
#
loop_
_entity.id
_entity.type
_entity.pdbx_description
1 polymer ?
#
loop_
_entity_poly.entity_id
_entity_poly.type
_entity_poly.pdbx_seq_one_letter_code
_entity_poly.pdbx_strand_id
1 'polypeptide(L)' 'MNFVRFLMEKDKEKQLSEYIWNGINTFYKIYENETIRG' A
#
# COMPACT_ATOMS: atom_id res chain seq x y z
N MET A 1 -6.74 -9.54 -13.29
CA MET A 1 -7.08 -8.62 -12.17
C MET A 1 -6.87 -7.21 -12.66
N ASN A 2 -7.92 -6.40 -12.79
CA ASN A 2 -7.77 -4.99 -13.17
C ASN A 2 -7.50 -4.20 -11.90
N PHE A 3 -6.28 -3.68 -11.75
CA PHE A 3 -5.85 -2.97 -10.55
C PHE A 3 -6.74 -1.75 -10.25
N VAL A 4 -7.15 -1.00 -11.29
CA VAL A 4 -8.06 0.14 -11.14
C VAL A 4 -9.42 -0.33 -10.60
N ARG A 5 -9.95 -1.44 -11.11
CA ARG A 5 -11.21 -2.01 -10.62
C ARG A 5 -11.12 -2.43 -9.15
N PHE A 6 -10.00 -3.04 -8.76
CA PHE A 6 -9.75 -3.41 -7.36
C PHE A 6 -9.70 -2.18 -6.44
N LEU A 7 -9.04 -1.10 -6.87
CA LEU A 7 -9.04 0.16 -6.11
C LEU A 7 -10.45 0.76 -6.00
N MET A 8 -11.26 0.69 -7.05
CA MET A 8 -12.67 1.12 -7.00
C MET A 8 -13.51 0.27 -6.05
N GLU A 9 -13.24 -1.04 -5.93
CA GLU A 9 -13.90 -1.91 -4.96
C GLU A 9 -13.50 -1.52 -3.53
N LYS A 10 -12.22 -1.23 -3.28
CA LYS A 10 -11.74 -0.72 -1.99
C LYS A 10 -12.30 0.65 -1.63
N ASP A 11 -12.55 1.50 -2.62
CA ASP A 11 -13.21 2.79 -2.43
C ASP A 11 -14.66 2.62 -1.98
N LYS A 12 -15.41 1.72 -2.64
CA LYS A 12 -16.78 1.37 -2.23
C LYS A 12 -16.84 0.82 -0.81
N GLU A 13 -15.83 0.07 -0.40
CA GLU A 13 -15.67 -0.47 0.96
C GLU A 13 -15.17 0.59 1.97
N LYS A 14 -14.89 1.82 1.53
CA LYS A 14 -14.26 2.90 2.33
C LYS A 14 -12.89 2.53 2.91
N GLN A 15 -12.20 1.59 2.29
CA GLN A 15 -10.88 1.07 2.69
C GLN A 15 -9.74 1.59 1.82
N LEU A 16 -10.03 2.39 0.79
CA LEU A 16 -9.01 2.83 -0.17
C LEU A 16 -7.85 3.58 0.50
N SER A 17 -8.16 4.55 1.36
CA SER A 17 -7.15 5.36 2.05
C SER A 17 -6.23 4.50 2.93
N GLU A 18 -6.82 3.55 3.66
CA GLU A 18 -6.08 2.62 4.52
C GLU A 18 -5.18 1.69 3.69
N TYR A 19 -5.71 1.15 2.59
CA TYR A 19 -4.97 0.29 1.68
C TYR A 19 -3.74 1.00 1.08
N ILE A 20 -3.91 2.24 0.60
CA ILE A 20 -2.81 3.04 0.06
C ILE A 20 -1.78 3.35 1.14
N TRP A 21 -2.21 3.77 2.33
CA TRP A 21 -1.31 4.08 3.43
C TRP A 21 -0.49 2.87 3.91
N ASN A 22 -1.13 1.70 4.01
CA ASN A 22 -0.46 0.45 4.37
C ASN A 22 0.58 0.05 3.31
N GLY A 23 0.28 0.27 2.03
CA GLY A 23 1.24 0.08 0.94
C GLY A 23 2.47 0.98 1.12
N ILE A 24 2.26 2.28 1.28
CA ILE A 24 3.33 3.27 1.50
C ILE A 24 4.19 2.90 2.71
N ASN A 25 3.57 2.59 3.84
CA ASN A 25 4.28 2.20 5.07
C ASN A 25 5.11 0.92 4.89
N THR A 26 4.61 -0.04 4.11
CA THR A 26 5.35 -1.27 3.79
C THR A 26 6.62 -0.96 2.98
N PHE A 27 6.54 -0.09 1.98
CA PHE A 27 7.72 0.32 1.20
C PHE A 27 8.73 1.09 2.05
N TYR A 28 8.28 1.98 2.94
CA TYR A 28 9.18 2.67 3.87
C TYR A 28 9.94 1.69 4.77
N LYS A 29 9.25 0.69 5.33
CA LYS A 29 9.89 -0.34 6.17
C LYS A 29 10.90 -1.19 5.40
N ILE A 30 10.62 -1.51 4.14
CA ILE A 30 11.57 -2.23 3.29
C ILE A 30 12.82 -1.38 3.08
N TYR A 31 12.65 -0.11 2.68
CA TYR A 31 13.76 0.81 2.46
C TYR A 31 14.60 1.04 3.73
N GLU A 32 13.95 1.23 4.87
CA GLU A 32 14.63 1.38 6.17
C GLU A 32 15.44 0.13 6.53
N ASN A 33 14.86 -1.07 6.38
CA ASN A 33 15.54 -2.33 6.66
C ASN A 33 16.71 -2.62 5.70
N GLU A 34 16.60 -2.21 4.43
CA GLU A 34 17.70 -2.31 3.46
C GLU A 34 18.82 -1.32 3.77
N THR A 35 18.47 -0.09 4.19
CA THR A 35 19.44 0.95 4.58
C THR A 35 20.21 0.57 5.86
N ILE A 36 19.56 -0.08 6.83
CA ILE A 36 20.21 -0.53 8.08
C ILE A 36 21.14 -1.74 7.85
N ARG A 37 20.90 -2.54 6.80
CA ARG A 37 21.68 -3.76 6.50
C ARG A 37 22.89 -3.54 5.58
N GLY A 38 23.03 -2.37 4.97
CA GLY A 38 24.15 -2.01 4.08
C GLY A 38 25.21 -1.21 4.82
#